data_AF-A0A2V7AHL4-F1
#
_entry.id   AF-A0A2V7AHL4-F1
#
_cell.length_a   1.000
_cell.length_b   1.000
_cell.length_c   1.000
_cell.angle_alpha   90.00
_cell.angle_beta   90.00
_cell.angle_gamma   90.00
#
_symmetry.space_group_name_H-M   'P 1'
#
loop_
_entity.id
_entity.type
_entity.pdbx_description
1 polymer ?
#
loop_
_entity_poly.entity_id
_entity_poly.type
_entity_poly.pdbx_seq_one_letter_code
_entity_poly.pdbx_strand_id
1 'polypeptide(L)'
;MVVWQGMVKVTFTLDDETVERIRRLATRLGRPQSQVVRESVKEYEARSDKLTDEERQRLLAVVDRIMKAPPTRPQAEVNTELREIRAARRRWARPPR
;
A
#
# COMPACT_ATOMS: atom_id res chain seq x y z
N MET A 1 -4.83 40.96 -4.15
CA MET A 1 -4.80 39.68 -3.43
C MET A 1 -5.11 38.58 -4.44
N VAL A 2 -4.09 37.93 -5.01
CA VAL A 2 -4.30 36.93 -6.07
C VAL A 2 -4.47 35.57 -5.39
N VAL A 3 -5.71 35.08 -5.38
CA VAL A 3 -6.08 33.76 -4.86
C VAL A 3 -5.78 32.75 -5.96
N TRP A 4 -4.72 31.96 -5.78
CA TRP A 4 -4.44 30.79 -6.61
C TRP A 4 -5.32 29.64 -6.11
N GLN A 5 -6.55 29.52 -6.62
CA GLN A 5 -7.41 28.38 -6.27
C GLN A 5 -6.76 27.07 -6.78
N GLY A 6 -6.37 26.19 -5.86
CA GLY A 6 -6.00 24.79 -6.15
C GLY A 6 -4.57 24.36 -5.78
N MET A 7 -3.70 25.24 -5.28
CA MET A 7 -2.33 24.88 -4.88
C MET A 7 -2.03 25.25 -3.43
N VAL A 8 -1.69 24.25 -2.61
CA VAL A 8 -1.24 24.46 -1.23
C VAL A 8 0.28 24.58 -1.22
N LYS A 9 0.79 25.66 -0.64
CA LYS A 9 2.24 25.83 -0.41
C LYS A 9 2.64 25.03 0.81
N VAL A 10 3.63 24.17 0.65
CA VAL A 10 4.22 23.39 1.74
C VAL A 10 5.73 23.59 1.72
N THR A 11 6.34 23.66 2.90
CA THR A 11 7.79 23.76 3.07
C THR A 11 8.30 22.41 3.56
N PHE A 12 9.28 21.84 2.86
CA PHE A 12 9.95 20.60 3.23
C PHE A 12 11.45 20.86 3.35
N THR A 13 12.10 20.11 4.22
CA THR A 13 13.55 20.02 4.26
C THR A 13 13.96 18.80 3.44
N LEU A 14 14.83 19.00 2.46
CA LEU A 14 15.39 17.97 1.60
C LEU A 14 16.92 18.08 1.68
N ASP A 15 17.61 16.97 1.46
CA ASP A 15 19.06 16.95 1.33
C ASP A 15 19.50 17.63 0.01
N ASP A 16 20.74 18.12 0.00
CA ASP A 16 21.30 18.86 -1.15
C ASP A 16 21.29 18.02 -2.43
N GLU A 17 21.54 16.70 -2.31
CA GLU A 17 21.55 15.80 -3.47
C GLU A 17 20.17 15.70 -4.12
N THR A 18 19.11 15.56 -3.31
CA THR A 18 17.72 15.53 -3.78
C THR A 18 17.31 16.86 -4.42
N VAL A 19 17.67 18.00 -3.82
CA VAL A 19 17.38 19.32 -4.38
C VAL A 19 18.03 19.47 -5.76
N GLU A 20 19.30 19.07 -5.89
CA GLU A 20 20.01 19.12 -7.16
C GLU A 20 19.42 18.17 -8.21
N ARG A 21 18.95 16.99 -7.79
CA ARG A 21 18.25 16.06 -8.68
C ARG A 21 16.96 16.66 -9.23
N ILE A 22 16.16 17.31 -8.38
CA ILE A 22 14.92 17.99 -8.78
C ILE A 22 15.24 19.12 -9.76
N ARG A 23 16.27 19.93 -9.48
CA ARG A 23 16.73 21.02 -10.37
C ARG A 23 17.12 20.49 -11.74
N ARG A 24 17.96 19.46 -11.81
CA ARG A 24 18.38 18.85 -13.08
C ARG A 24 17.20 18.28 -13.86
N LEU A 25 16.27 17.61 -13.20
CA LEU A 25 15.07 17.06 -13.83
C LEU A 25 14.15 18.17 -14.37
N ALA A 26 13.93 19.22 -13.58
CA ALA A 26 13.15 20.39 -13.98
C ALA A 26 13.73 21.04 -15.25
N THR A 27 15.05 21.28 -15.27
CA THR A 27 15.76 21.83 -16.43
C THR A 27 15.64 20.92 -17.64
N ARG A 28 15.90 19.62 -17.48
CA ARG A 28 15.85 18.64 -18.57
C ARG A 28 14.46 18.51 -19.19
N LEU A 29 13.41 18.60 -18.38
CA LEU A 29 12.02 18.48 -18.82
C LEU A 29 11.38 19.82 -19.22
N GLY A 30 12.06 20.94 -18.99
CA GLY A 30 11.51 22.28 -19.21
C GLY A 30 10.29 22.58 -18.31
N ARG A 31 10.25 22.00 -17.10
CA ARG A 31 9.09 22.09 -16.18
C ARG A 31 9.45 22.75 -14.85
N PRO A 32 8.51 23.40 -14.15
CA PRO A 32 8.75 23.90 -12.80
C PRO A 32 9.09 22.76 -11.82
N GLN A 33 9.95 23.04 -10.82
CA GLN A 33 10.32 22.07 -9.80
C GLN A 33 9.12 21.53 -9.01
N SER A 34 8.12 22.39 -8.72
CA SER A 34 6.88 21.97 -8.07
C SER A 34 6.07 20.95 -8.88
N GLN A 35 6.18 20.99 -10.22
CA GLN A 35 5.59 19.97 -11.09
C GLN A 35 6.36 18.66 -11.02
N VAL A 36 7.69 18.70 -11.04
CA VAL A 36 8.56 17.52 -10.88
C VAL A 36 8.28 16.81 -9.55
N VAL A 37 8.14 17.57 -8.46
CA VAL A 37 7.82 17.01 -7.13
C VAL A 37 6.44 16.32 -7.15
N ARG A 38 5.42 16.99 -7.72
CA ARG A 38 4.07 16.42 -7.81
C ARG A 38 4.01 15.15 -8.66
N GLU A 39 4.71 15.12 -9.79
CA GLU A 39 4.77 13.94 -10.66
C GLU A 39 5.51 12.78 -9.96
N SER A 40 6.62 13.08 -9.28
CA SER A 40 7.36 12.10 -8.47
C SER A 40 6.50 11.48 -7.38
N VAL A 41 5.71 12.28 -6.66
CA VAL A 41 4.79 11.78 -5.61
C VAL A 41 3.71 10.89 -6.21
N LYS A 42 3.10 11.27 -7.34
CA LYS A 42 2.10 10.45 -8.03
C LYS A 42 2.68 9.11 -8.51
N GLU A 43 3.91 9.11 -9.02
CA GLU A 43 4.60 7.88 -9.42
C GLU A 43 4.98 7.02 -8.20
N TYR A 44 5.35 7.65 -7.08
CA TYR A 44 5.61 6.94 -5.84
C TYR A 44 4.33 6.29 -5.28
N GLU A 45 3.21 7.00 -5.25
CA GLU A 45 1.89 6.47 -4.86
C GLU A 45 1.47 5.30 -5.76
N ALA A 46 1.55 5.47 -7.08
CA ALA A 46 1.23 4.42 -8.04
C ALA A 46 2.13 3.17 -7.90
N ARG A 47 3.37 3.34 -7.42
CA ARG A 47 4.25 2.23 -7.05
C ARG A 47 3.93 1.65 -5.68
N SER A 48 3.46 2.46 -4.73
CA SER A 48 3.14 2.06 -3.36
C SER A 48 1.93 1.12 -3.26
N ASP A 49 1.04 1.11 -4.26
CA ASP A 49 -0.01 0.09 -4.38
C ASP A 49 0.56 -1.32 -4.68
N LYS A 50 1.84 -1.41 -5.05
CA LYS A 50 2.58 -2.67 -5.20
C LYS A 50 3.57 -2.78 -4.06
N LEU A 51 3.52 -3.92 -3.34
CA LEU A 51 4.54 -4.29 -2.35
C LEU A 51 5.92 -4.10 -2.97
N THR A 52 6.80 -3.37 -2.29
CA THR A 52 8.21 -3.30 -2.68
C THR A 52 8.82 -4.70 -2.66
N ASP A 53 9.90 -4.93 -3.41
CA ASP A 53 10.54 -6.26 -3.46
C ASP A 53 10.93 -6.76 -2.07
N GLU A 54 11.36 -5.87 -1.17
CA GLU A 54 11.66 -6.21 0.22
C GLU A 54 10.41 -6.61 1.02
N GLU A 55 9.31 -5.86 0.90
CA GLU A 55 8.05 -6.19 1.58
C GLU A 55 7.46 -7.49 1.05
N ARG A 56 7.53 -7.71 -0.26
CA ARG A 56 7.15 -8.96 -0.90
C ARG A 56 7.96 -10.13 -0.34
N GLN A 57 9.29 -10.00 -0.26
CA GLN A 57 10.14 -11.04 0.32
C GLN A 57 9.83 -11.30 1.80
N ARG A 58 9.60 -10.24 2.60
CA ARG A 58 9.21 -10.36 4.00
C ARG A 58 7.88 -11.12 4.16
N LEU A 59 6.88 -10.78 3.37
CA LEU A 59 5.56 -11.44 3.42
C LEU A 59 5.63 -12.89 2.93
N LEU A 60 6.38 -13.17 1.86
CA LEU A 60 6.61 -14.54 1.39
C LEU A 60 7.33 -15.39 2.46
N ALA A 61 8.31 -14.83 3.16
CA ALA A 61 8.99 -15.52 4.26
C ALA A 61 8.03 -15.87 5.42
N VAL A 62 7.04 -15.02 5.70
CA VAL A 62 5.99 -15.31 6.69
C VAL A 62 5.08 -16.43 6.21
N VAL A 63 4.64 -16.41 4.95
CA VAL A 63 3.82 -17.48 4.36
C VAL A 63 4.56 -18.81 4.40
N ASP A 64 5.83 -18.83 3.98
CA ASP A 64 6.68 -20.03 4.02
C ASP A 64 6.82 -20.57 5.45
N ARG A 65 6.97 -19.68 6.44
CA ARG A 65 7.06 -20.07 7.84
C ARG A 65 5.76 -20.73 8.32
N ILE A 66 4.61 -20.16 7.96
CA ILE A 66 3.30 -20.71 8.31
C ILE A 66 3.08 -22.06 7.64
N MET A 67 3.44 -22.20 6.36
CA MET A 67 3.29 -23.46 5.63
C MET A 67 4.20 -24.57 6.15
N LYS A 68 5.39 -24.24 6.64
CA LYS A 68 6.32 -25.21 7.23
C LYS A 68 5.96 -25.59 8.67
N ALA A 69 5.13 -24.81 9.34
CA ALA A 69 4.70 -25.12 10.69
C ALA A 69 3.76 -26.34 10.69
N PRO A 70 3.96 -27.32 11.58
CA PRO A 70 3.04 -28.44 11.69
C PRO A 70 1.66 -27.93 12.12
N PRO A 71 0.58 -28.48 11.57
CA PRO A 71 -0.77 -28.08 11.95
C PRO A 71 -0.97 -28.30 13.45
N THR A 72 -1.46 -27.27 14.15
CA THR A 72 -1.69 -27.31 15.60
C THR A 72 -2.89 -28.15 15.99
N ARG A 73 -3.80 -28.45 15.05
CA ARG A 73 -5.03 -29.23 15.27
C ARG A 73 -5.31 -30.18 14.11
N PRO A 74 -5.93 -31.35 14.37
CA PRO A 74 -6.37 -32.25 13.31
C PRO A 74 -7.38 -31.57 12.37
N GLN A 75 -7.30 -31.89 11.08
CA GLN A 75 -8.20 -31.33 10.05
C GLN A 75 -9.69 -31.60 10.34
N ALA A 76 -10.01 -32.72 10.98
CA ALA A 76 -11.37 -33.10 11.34
C ALA A 76 -12.02 -32.14 12.36
N GLU A 77 -11.24 -31.64 13.32
CA GLU A 77 -11.72 -30.65 14.30
C GLU A 77 -11.99 -29.31 13.63
N VAL A 78 -11.04 -28.84 12.81
CA VAL A 78 -11.17 -27.59 12.05
C VAL A 78 -12.40 -27.64 11.14
N ASN A 79 -12.62 -28.77 10.46
CA ASN A 79 -13.80 -28.97 9.62
C ASN A 79 -15.11 -28.94 10.41
N THR A 80 -15.10 -29.41 11.66
CA THR A 80 -16.28 -29.39 12.53
C THR A 80 -16.58 -27.96 12.99
N GLU A 81 -15.56 -27.24 13.45
CA GLU A 81 -15.67 -25.83 13.82
C GLU A 81 -16.14 -24.95 12.64
N LEU A 82 -15.57 -25.15 11.45
CA LEU A 82 -16.01 -24.44 10.24
C LEU A 82 -17.46 -24.76 9.86
N ARG A 83 -17.95 -25.98 10.12
CA ARG A 83 -19.36 -26.33 9.89
C ARG A 83 -20.27 -25.59 10.87
N GLU A 84 -19.89 -25.50 12.13
CA GLU A 84 -20.63 -24.78 13.17
C GLU A 84 -20.71 -23.28 12.87
N ILE A 85 -19.58 -22.64 12.53
CA ILE A 85 -19.53 -21.22 12.15
C ILE A 85 -20.43 -20.95 10.93
N ARG A 86 -20.36 -21.81 9.90
CA ARG A 86 -21.21 -21.67 8.71
C ARG A 86 -22.69 -21.86 9.03
N ALA A 87 -23.03 -22.79 9.92
CA ALA A 87 -24.40 -23.01 10.36
C ALA A 87 -24.93 -21.78 11.14
N ALA A 88 -24.12 -21.21 12.04
CA ALA A 88 -24.48 -20.00 12.77
C ALA A 88 -24.72 -18.80 11.83
N ARG A 89 -23.84 -18.59 10.83
CA ARG A 89 -24.03 -17.54 9.80
C ARG A 89 -25.32 -17.73 9.01
N ARG A 90 -25.64 -18.97 8.61
CA ARG A 90 -26.89 -19.27 7.89
C ARG A 90 -28.15 -19.04 8.73
N ARG A 91 -28.08 -19.29 10.04
CA ARG A 91 -29.19 -18.99 10.97
C ARG A 91 -29.43 -17.49 11.14
N TRP A 92 -28.39 -16.66 11.02
CA TRP A 92 -28.49 -15.20 11.13
C TRP A 92 -28.74 -14.47 9.81
N ALA A 93 -28.60 -15.13 8.66
CA ALA A 93 -28.96 -14.57 7.37
C ALA A 93 -30.49 -14.51 7.25
N ARG A 94 -31.09 -13.34 7.55
CA ARG A 94 -32.47 -13.06 7.14
C ARG A 94 -32.53 -12.97 5.61
N PRO A 95 -33.51 -13.62 4.94
CA PRO A 95 -33.71 -13.38 3.52
C PRO A 95 -34.10 -11.90 3.32
N PRO A 96 -33.62 -11.23 2.25
CA PRO A 96 -34.14 -9.92 1.89
C PRO A 96 -35.64 -10.05 1.62
N ARG A 97 -36.42 -9.16 2.22
CA ARG A 97 -37.85 -9.01 1.92
C ARG A 97 -38.03 -8.25 0.61
#